data_AF-A0A0D7BBE9-F1
#
_entry.id   AF-A0A0D7BBE9-F1
#
_cell.length_a   1.000
_cell.length_b   1.000
_cell.length_c   1.000
_cell.angle_alpha   90.00
_cell.angle_beta   90.00
_cell.angle_gamma   90.00
#
_symmetry.space_group_name_H-M   'P 1'
#
loop_
_entity.id
_entity.type
_entity.pdbx_description
1 polymer ?
#
loop_
_entity_poly.entity_id
_entity_poly.type
_entity_poly.pdbx_seq_one_letter_code
_entity_poly.pdbx_strand_id
1 'polypeptide(L)'
;MYERLSNIILVAGLLLATAAVFITTTPPEGAMLNYTRRGPYICIIGSFGLLIGGIIVGSAALLVLARLQPEWMLDVFCADKFRIFCILIILSYPVVSVAVATLLLAFGLLSAVWTSEDVGIKGAAVLVLILPCTMATIFAAVCCAKGRQMPHTGRSVPQA
;
A
#
# COMPACT_ATOMS: atom_id res chain seq x y z
N MET A 1 6.81 -8.49 13.26
CA MET A 1 6.96 -7.43 12.22
C MET A 1 7.50 -8.00 10.93
N TYR A 2 8.56 -8.81 10.97
CA TYR A 2 9.15 -9.49 9.81
C TYR A 2 8.12 -10.22 8.91
N GLU A 3 7.31 -11.12 9.47
CA GLU A 3 6.24 -11.84 8.74
C GLU A 3 5.26 -10.91 8.01
N ARG A 4 4.85 -9.81 8.66
CA ARG A 4 3.92 -8.86 8.05
C ARG A 4 4.56 -8.15 6.85
N LEU A 5 5.83 -7.77 6.98
CA LEU A 5 6.54 -7.04 5.94
C LEU A 5 6.89 -7.96 4.75
N SER A 6 7.22 -9.23 5.04
CA SER A 6 7.34 -10.30 4.04
C SER A 6 6.05 -10.49 3.24
N ASN A 7 4.91 -10.66 3.93
CA ASN A 7 3.61 -10.80 3.27
C ASN A 7 3.26 -9.60 2.38
N ILE A 8 3.57 -8.38 2.82
CA ILE A 8 3.32 -7.17 2.03
C ILE A 8 4.18 -7.16 0.76
N ILE A 9 5.45 -7.56 0.83
CA ILE A 9 6.33 -7.65 -0.34
C ILE A 9 5.85 -8.74 -1.32
N LEU A 10 5.38 -9.88 -0.80
CA LEU A 10 4.77 -10.91 -1.65
C LEU A 10 3.54 -10.39 -2.39
N VAL A 11 2.64 -9.69 -1.70
CA VAL A 11 1.47 -9.05 -2.32
C VAL A 11 1.91 -8.01 -3.35
N ALA A 12 2.91 -7.18 -3.03
CA ALA A 12 3.47 -6.21 -3.97
C ALA A 12 4.02 -6.87 -5.23
N GLY A 13 4.73 -8.00 -5.10
CA GLY A 13 5.24 -8.76 -6.23
C GLY A 13 4.14 -9.34 -7.13
N LEU A 14 3.05 -9.82 -6.54
CA LEU A 14 1.88 -10.29 -7.29
C LEU A 14 1.18 -9.15 -8.06
N LEU A 15 1.01 -8.00 -7.41
CA LEU A 15 0.48 -6.79 -8.05
C LEU A 15 1.41 -6.32 -9.17
N LEU A 16 2.73 -6.39 -8.96
CA LEU A 16 3.73 -6.01 -9.96
C LEU A 16 3.64 -6.89 -11.20
N ALA A 17 3.54 -8.21 -11.01
CA ALA A 17 3.37 -9.16 -12.11
C ALA A 17 2.08 -8.88 -12.89
N THR A 18 0.98 -8.56 -12.19
CA THR A 18 -0.30 -8.21 -12.82
C THR A 18 -0.20 -6.91 -13.63
N ALA A 19 0.43 -5.87 -13.07
CA ALA A 19 0.69 -4.62 -13.78
C ALA A 19 1.61 -4.85 -15.00
N ALA A 20 2.63 -5.72 -14.87
CA ALA A 20 3.51 -6.09 -15.98
C ALA A 20 2.73 -6.75 -17.13
N VAL A 21 1.81 -7.66 -16.81
CA VAL A 21 0.93 -8.29 -17.80
C VAL A 21 0.10 -7.25 -18.54
N PHE A 22 -0.52 -6.30 -17.83
CA PHE A 22 -1.29 -5.22 -18.47
C PHE A 22 -0.43 -4.28 -19.34
N ILE A 23 0.85 -4.07 -19.00
CA ILE A 23 1.76 -3.23 -19.79
C ILE A 23 2.22 -3.96 -21.06
N THR A 24 2.44 -5.27 -20.97
CA THR A 24 3.08 -6.06 -22.04
C THR A 24 2.08 -6.74 -22.97
N THR A 25 0.86 -6.97 -22.51
CA THR A 25 -0.17 -7.69 -23.27
C THR A 25 -1.05 -6.71 -24.02
N THR A 26 -1.30 -6.99 -25.30
CA THR A 26 -2.29 -6.24 -26.08
C THR A 26 -3.71 -6.72 -25.72
N PRO A 27 -4.68 -5.81 -25.49
CA PRO A 27 -6.05 -6.21 -25.19
C PRO A 27 -6.61 -7.05 -26.35
N PRO A 28 -7.20 -8.22 -26.06
CA PRO A 28 -7.74 -9.11 -27.09
C PRO A 28 -8.88 -8.42 -27.87
N GLU A 29 -9.69 -7.61 -27.19
CA GLU A 29 -10.72 -6.78 -27.80
C GLU A 29 -10.73 -5.36 -27.20
N GLY A 30 -10.53 -4.36 -28.06
CA GLY A 30 -10.53 -2.96 -27.65
C GLY A 30 -11.91 -2.43 -27.24
N ALA A 31 -12.99 -3.17 -27.52
CA ALA A 31 -14.36 -2.78 -27.18
C ALA A 31 -14.71 -3.08 -25.71
N MET A 32 -14.22 -4.19 -25.15
CA MET A 32 -14.51 -4.59 -23.77
C MET A 32 -13.71 -3.78 -22.73
N LEU A 33 -12.39 -3.69 -22.88
CA LEU A 33 -11.53 -3.03 -21.89
C LEU A 33 -10.28 -2.43 -22.55
N ASN A 34 -10.37 -1.16 -22.95
CA ASN A 34 -9.26 -0.44 -23.57
C ASN A 34 -8.30 0.17 -22.54
N TYR A 35 -7.50 -0.69 -21.89
CA TYR A 35 -6.48 -0.27 -20.92
C TYR A 35 -5.22 0.33 -21.58
N THR A 36 -5.11 0.28 -22.91
CA THR A 36 -4.01 0.90 -23.67
C THR A 36 -4.23 2.38 -23.97
N ARG A 37 -5.41 2.94 -23.63
CA ARG A 37 -5.60 4.40 -23.67
C ARG A 37 -4.62 5.11 -22.75
N ARG A 38 -4.22 6.32 -23.17
CA ARG A 38 -3.19 7.14 -22.50
C ARG A 38 -3.44 7.33 -21.00
N GLY A 39 -4.68 7.54 -20.58
CA GLY A 39 -5.04 7.72 -19.15
C GLY A 39 -4.76 6.47 -18.31
N PRO A 40 -5.49 5.36 -18.53
CA PRO A 40 -5.26 4.09 -17.85
C PRO A 40 -3.80 3.63 -17.90
N TYR A 41 -3.16 3.76 -19.06
CA TYR A 41 -1.78 3.30 -19.28
C TYR A 41 -0.76 4.05 -18.40
N ILE A 42 -0.88 5.38 -18.27
CA ILE A 42 0.00 6.17 -17.38
C ILE A 42 -0.20 5.76 -15.92
N CYS A 43 -1.43 5.52 -15.48
CA CYS A 43 -1.72 5.05 -14.12
C CYS A 43 -1.11 3.67 -13.85
N ILE A 44 -1.23 2.74 -14.81
CA ILE A 44 -0.67 1.39 -14.71
C ILE A 44 0.86 1.45 -14.65
N ILE A 45 1.52 2.21 -15.53
CA ILE A 45 2.99 2.41 -15.49
C ILE A 45 3.42 3.06 -14.17
N GLY A 46 2.70 4.08 -13.70
CA GLY A 46 2.97 4.72 -12.42
C GLY A 46 2.90 3.74 -11.26
N SER A 47 1.86 2.89 -11.24
CA SER A 47 1.71 1.83 -10.24
C SER A 47 2.85 0.81 -10.31
N PHE A 48 3.28 0.41 -11.51
CA PHE A 48 4.38 -0.51 -11.73
C PHE A 48 5.69 0.04 -11.17
N GLY A 49 6.02 1.31 -11.45
CA GLY A 49 7.20 1.97 -10.91
C GLY A 49 7.20 2.07 -9.38
N LEU A 50 6.05 2.41 -8.79
CA LEU A 50 5.89 2.46 -7.32
C LEU A 50 6.00 1.08 -6.66
N LEU A 51 5.52 0.02 -7.32
CA LEU A 51 5.66 -1.35 -6.84
C LEU A 51 7.13 -1.79 -6.86
N ILE A 52 7.86 -1.52 -7.94
CA ILE A 52 9.31 -1.80 -8.01
C ILE A 52 10.04 -1.05 -6.89
N GLY A 53 9.81 0.25 -6.75
CA GLY A 53 10.44 1.06 -5.70
C GLY A 53 10.11 0.55 -4.30
N GLY A 54 8.84 0.21 -4.04
CA GLY A 54 8.38 -0.36 -2.77
C GLY A 54 9.01 -1.72 -2.45
N ILE A 55 9.14 -2.61 -3.44
CA ILE A 55 9.76 -3.93 -3.28
C ILE A 55 11.27 -3.80 -3.02
N ILE A 56 11.98 -2.93 -3.73
CA ILE A 56 13.42 -2.71 -3.52
C ILE A 56 13.68 -2.19 -2.11
N VAL A 57 12.99 -1.11 -1.70
CA VAL A 57 13.15 -0.52 -0.37
C VAL A 57 12.71 -1.49 0.73
N GLY A 58 11.59 -2.20 0.53
CA GLY A 58 11.11 -3.21 1.47
C GLY A 58 12.07 -4.38 1.63
N SER A 59 12.68 -4.85 0.54
CA SER A 59 13.67 -5.94 0.58
C SER A 59 14.95 -5.50 1.29
N ALA A 60 15.45 -4.29 1.01
CA ALA A 60 16.58 -3.73 1.73
C ALA A 60 16.29 -3.61 3.24
N ALA A 61 15.09 -3.14 3.61
CA ALA A 61 14.67 -3.07 5.00
C ALA A 61 14.60 -4.46 5.67
N LEU A 62 14.09 -5.49 4.99
CA LEU A 62 14.09 -6.86 5.50
C LEU A 62 15.49 -7.39 5.73
N LEU A 63 16.43 -7.14 4.80
CA LEU A 63 17.82 -7.55 4.94
C LEU A 63 18.49 -6.89 6.14
N VAL A 64 18.25 -5.61 6.35
CA VAL A 64 18.75 -4.89 7.54
C VAL A 64 18.14 -5.47 8.81
N LEU A 65 16.81 -5.67 8.85
CA LEU A 65 16.14 -6.26 10.01
C LEU A 65 16.62 -7.69 10.31
N ALA A 66 16.94 -8.49 9.29
CA ALA A 66 17.45 -9.85 9.45
C ALA A 66 18.88 -9.89 10.03
N ARG A 67 19.64 -8.80 9.92
CA ARG A 67 21.01 -8.69 10.41
C ARG A 67 21.12 -8.01 11.78
N LEU A 68 20.09 -7.29 12.22
CA LEU A 68 20.10 -6.67 13.54
C LEU A 68 19.76 -7.68 14.63
N GLN A 69 20.67 -7.84 15.59
CA GLN A 69 20.36 -8.53 16.85
C GLN A 69 19.42 -7.63 17.68
N PRO A 70 18.36 -8.20 18.29
CA PRO A 70 17.34 -7.43 19.01
C PRO A 70 17.91 -6.67 20.21
N GLU A 71 18.98 -7.19 20.82
CA GLU A 71 19.69 -6.61 21.96
C GLU A 71 20.37 -5.29 21.56
N TRP A 72 21.11 -5.31 20.45
CA TRP A 72 21.84 -4.16 19.93
C TRP A 72 20.92 -3.11 19.30
N MET A 73 19.75 -3.55 18.82
CA MET A 73 18.76 -2.67 18.21
C MET A 73 18.21 -1.67 19.23
N LEU A 74 17.87 -2.09 20.44
CA LEU A 74 17.30 -1.19 21.44
C LEU A 74 18.28 -0.10 21.87
N ASP A 75 19.55 -0.45 22.08
CA ASP A 75 20.57 0.52 22.51
C ASP A 75 20.86 1.56 21.41
N VAL A 76 21.00 1.13 20.16
CA VAL A 76 21.30 2.05 19.04
C VAL A 76 20.09 2.87 18.62
N PHE A 77 18.88 2.32 18.72
CA PHE A 77 17.66 3.06 18.37
C PHE A 77 17.22 4.03 19.46
N CYS A 78 17.33 3.67 20.75
CA CYS A 78 16.94 4.55 21.84
C CYS A 78 17.92 5.72 22.05
N ALA A 79 19.12 5.67 21.47
CA ALA A 79 20.09 6.76 21.57
C ALA A 79 19.62 8.08 20.93
N ASP A 80 18.86 8.02 19.83
CA ASP A 80 18.44 9.21 19.07
C ASP A 80 16.98 9.13 18.58
N LYS A 81 16.16 10.10 19.01
CA LYS A 81 14.76 10.24 18.56
C LYS A 81 14.63 10.38 17.03
N PHE A 82 15.63 11.00 16.38
CA PHE A 82 15.67 11.17 14.93
C PHE A 82 15.83 9.85 14.18
N ARG A 83 16.65 8.92 14.69
CA ARG A 83 16.87 7.62 14.07
C ARG A 83 15.62 6.76 14.11
N ILE A 84 14.88 6.81 15.23
CA ILE A 84 13.59 6.14 15.38
C ILE A 84 12.60 6.63 14.31
N PHE A 85 12.50 7.95 14.13
CA PHE A 85 11.59 8.52 13.13
C PHE A 85 11.99 8.14 11.70
N CYS A 86 13.28 8.18 11.38
CA CYS A 86 13.78 7.81 10.07
C CYS A 86 13.48 6.33 9.74
N ILE A 87 13.68 5.43 10.70
CA ILE A 87 13.46 3.99 10.49
C ILE A 87 11.96 3.68 10.46
N LEU A 88 11.13 4.37 11.24
CA LEU A 88 9.68 4.30 11.10
C LEU A 88 9.22 4.76 9.72
N ILE A 89 9.78 5.84 9.18
CA ILE A 89 9.49 6.28 7.81
C ILE A 89 9.88 5.21 6.80
N ILE A 90 11.11 4.70 6.86
CA ILE A 90 11.61 3.65 5.94
C ILE A 90 10.75 2.39 6.04
N LEU A 91 10.33 2.00 7.24
CA LEU A 91 9.49 0.82 7.47
C LEU A 91 8.04 1.04 6.98
N SER A 92 7.53 2.26 7.09
CA SER A 92 6.19 2.63 6.59
C SER A 92 6.14 2.77 5.08
N TYR A 93 7.26 3.14 4.45
CA TYR A 93 7.38 3.38 3.02
C TYR A 93 6.85 2.24 2.14
N PRO A 94 7.26 0.96 2.30
CA PRO A 94 6.74 -0.12 1.47
C PRO A 94 5.21 -0.29 1.61
N VAL A 95 4.65 -0.05 2.79
CA VAL A 95 3.21 -0.13 3.03
C VAL A 95 2.48 0.99 2.29
N VAL A 96 2.96 2.23 2.44
CA VAL A 96 2.38 3.40 1.77
C VAL A 96 2.54 3.28 0.25
N SER A 97 3.69 2.85 -0.23
CA SER A 97 3.98 2.66 -1.65
C SER A 97 3.04 1.62 -2.28
N VAL A 98 2.86 0.46 -1.64
CA VAL A 98 1.94 -0.59 -2.11
C VAL A 98 0.50 -0.10 -2.08
N ALA A 99 0.08 0.64 -1.04
CA ALA A 99 -1.26 1.21 -0.97
C ALA A 99 -1.52 2.21 -2.10
N VAL A 100 -0.61 3.17 -2.33
CA VAL A 100 -0.73 4.16 -3.40
C VAL A 100 -0.69 3.50 -4.77
N ALA A 101 0.20 2.53 -4.99
CA ALA A 101 0.26 1.80 -6.24
C ALA A 101 -1.04 1.01 -6.52
N THR A 102 -1.61 0.38 -5.49
CA THR A 102 -2.89 -0.33 -5.60
C THR A 102 -4.03 0.63 -5.98
N LEU A 103 -4.08 1.82 -5.38
CA LEU A 103 -5.05 2.85 -5.73
C LEU A 103 -4.88 3.32 -7.17
N LEU A 104 -3.65 3.60 -7.60
CA LEU A 104 -3.37 4.00 -8.99
C LEU A 104 -3.76 2.92 -9.99
N LEU A 105 -3.47 1.66 -9.69
CA LEU A 105 -3.86 0.53 -10.53
C LEU A 105 -5.40 0.43 -10.61
N ALA A 106 -6.10 0.57 -9.47
CA ALA A 106 -7.56 0.58 -9.43
C ALA A 106 -8.16 1.76 -10.21
N PHE A 107 -7.60 2.96 -10.09
CA PHE A 107 -8.02 4.13 -10.87
C PHE A 107 -7.75 3.97 -12.37
N GLY A 108 -6.62 3.38 -12.75
CA GLY A 108 -6.31 3.06 -14.14
C GLY A 108 -7.33 2.11 -14.74
N LEU A 109 -7.67 1.04 -14.03
CA LEU A 109 -8.69 0.08 -14.45
C LEU A 109 -10.09 0.71 -14.48
N LEU A 110 -10.47 1.49 -13.47
CA LEU A 110 -11.76 2.18 -13.43
C LEU A 110 -11.90 3.16 -14.60
N SER A 111 -10.84 3.91 -14.90
CA SER A 111 -10.82 4.81 -16.05
C SER A 111 -10.98 4.05 -17.38
N ALA A 112 -10.41 2.85 -17.50
CA ALA A 112 -10.59 2.02 -18.69
C ALA A 112 -12.04 1.52 -18.81
N VAL A 113 -12.62 1.06 -17.71
CA VAL A 113 -14.01 0.57 -17.65
C VAL A 113 -15.02 1.69 -17.91
N TRP A 114 -14.76 2.92 -17.44
CA TRP A 114 -15.68 4.03 -17.71
C TRP A 114 -15.80 4.32 -19.22
N THR A 115 -14.75 4.02 -19.98
CA THR A 115 -14.72 4.19 -21.43
C THR A 115 -15.26 3.02 -22.23
N SER A 116 -15.57 1.87 -21.60
CA SER A 116 -16.18 0.75 -22.31
C SER A 116 -17.66 1.01 -22.59
N GLU A 117 -18.22 0.36 -23.61
CA GLU A 117 -19.65 0.45 -23.93
C GLU A 117 -20.48 -0.55 -23.10
N ASP A 118 -19.86 -1.62 -22.61
CA ASP A 118 -20.52 -2.70 -21.87
C ASP A 118 -20.97 -2.28 -20.46
N VAL A 119 -22.28 -2.22 -20.26
CA VAL A 119 -22.92 -1.87 -18.97
C VAL A 119 -22.60 -2.89 -17.88
N GLY A 120 -22.45 -4.18 -18.24
CA GLY A 120 -22.13 -5.24 -17.28
C GLY A 120 -20.76 -5.05 -16.63
N ILE A 121 -19.75 -4.66 -17.41
CA ILE A 121 -18.38 -4.43 -16.93
C ILE A 121 -18.34 -3.21 -15.99
N LYS A 122 -19.11 -2.16 -16.30
CA LYS A 122 -19.24 -0.99 -15.43
C LYS A 122 -19.80 -1.34 -14.06
N GLY A 123 -20.87 -2.15 -14.02
CA GLY A 123 -21.45 -2.62 -12.75
C GLY A 123 -20.47 -3.45 -11.93
N ALA A 124 -19.78 -4.39 -12.58
CA ALA A 124 -18.78 -5.24 -11.92
C ALA A 124 -17.61 -4.42 -11.35
N ALA A 125 -17.09 -3.45 -12.11
CA ALA A 125 -15.97 -2.63 -11.65
C ALA A 125 -16.33 -1.75 -10.44
N VAL A 126 -17.53 -1.14 -10.44
CA VAL A 126 -18.02 -0.36 -9.30
C VAL A 126 -18.15 -1.24 -8.06
N LEU A 127 -18.71 -2.45 -8.20
CA LEU A 127 -18.85 -3.40 -7.09
C LEU A 127 -17.49 -3.84 -6.54
N VAL A 128 -16.52 -4.10 -7.43
CA VAL A 128 -15.13 -4.45 -7.06
C VAL A 128 -14.43 -3.30 -6.34
N LEU A 129 -14.80 -2.04 -6.57
CA LEU A 129 -14.21 -0.87 -5.90
C LEU A 129 -14.89 -0.53 -4.58
N ILE A 130 -16.21 -0.74 -4.47
CA ILE A 130 -16.96 -0.54 -3.23
C ILE A 130 -16.44 -1.47 -2.12
N LEU A 131 -16.09 -2.71 -2.45
CA LEU A 131 -15.63 -3.70 -1.48
C LEU A 131 -14.34 -3.27 -0.72
N PRO A 132 -13.23 -2.89 -1.39
CA PRO A 132 -12.04 -2.39 -0.70
C PRO A 132 -12.27 -1.01 -0.07
N CYS A 133 -13.08 -0.14 -0.67
CA CYS A 133 -13.40 1.16 -0.07
C CYS A 133 -14.15 1.01 1.25
N THR A 134 -15.14 0.12 1.33
CA THR A 134 -15.90 -0.14 2.58
C THR A 134 -15.02 -0.77 3.65
N MET A 135 -14.11 -1.67 3.27
CA MET A 135 -13.13 -2.23 4.21
C MET A 135 -12.17 -1.15 4.74
N ALA A 136 -11.70 -0.26 3.87
CA ALA A 136 -10.84 0.85 4.26
C ALA A 136 -11.55 1.84 5.20
N THR A 137 -12.82 2.17 4.95
CA THR A 137 -13.59 3.06 5.82
C THR A 137 -13.89 2.43 7.17
N ILE A 138 -14.24 1.14 7.22
CA ILE A 138 -14.41 0.40 8.48
C ILE A 138 -13.10 0.40 9.28
N PHE A 139 -11.98 0.10 8.62
CA PHE A 139 -10.67 0.08 9.29
C PHE A 139 -10.30 1.47 9.84
N ALA A 140 -10.48 2.52 9.05
CA ALA A 140 -10.25 3.90 9.49
C ALA A 140 -11.16 4.27 10.68
N ALA A 141 -12.44 3.92 10.63
CA ALA A 141 -13.39 4.17 11.72
C ALA A 141 -12.97 3.46 13.02
N VAL A 142 -12.57 2.19 12.93
CA VAL A 142 -12.09 1.40 14.09
C VAL A 142 -10.81 1.99 14.67
N CYS A 143 -9.85 2.37 13.82
CA CYS A 143 -8.62 3.02 14.26
C CYS A 143 -8.90 4.36 14.96
N CYS A 144 -9.78 5.18 14.41
CA CYS A 144 -10.19 6.45 15.01
C CYS A 144 -10.92 6.25 16.35
N ALA A 145 -11.78 5.23 16.46
CA ALA A 145 -12.47 4.90 17.70
C ALA A 145 -11.49 4.46 18.80
N LYS A 146 -10.50 3.61 18.45
CA LYS A 146 -9.46 3.15 19.37
C LYS A 146 -8.53 4.28 19.83
N GLY A 147 -8.23 5.24 18.95
CA GLY A 147 -7.41 6.42 19.29
C GLY A 147 -8.03 7.32 20.37
N ARG A 148 -9.36 7.38 20.47
CA ARG A 148 -10.06 8.17 21.51
C ARG A 148 -10.07 7.51 22.89
N GLN A 149 -9.73 6.22 22.99
CA GLN A 149 -9.73 5.50 24.26
C GLN A 149 -8.41 5.61 25.04
N MET A 150 -7.40 6.37 24.58
CA MET A 150 -6.23 6.65 25.43
C MET A 150 -6.65 7.56 26.58
N PRO A 151 -6.71 7.04 27.83
CA PRO A 151 -7.09 7.86 28.96
C PRO A 151 -5.98 8.89 29.18
N HIS A 152 -6.38 10.14 29.39
CA HIS A 152 -5.56 11.09 30.12
C HIS A 152 -5.37 10.54 31.54
N THR A 153 -4.40 9.64 31.72
CA THR A 153 -3.91 9.25 33.05
C THR A 153 -3.17 10.46 33.59
N GLY A 154 -3.94 11.38 34.15
CA GLY A 154 -3.47 12.50 34.95
C GLY A 154 -2.63 11.95 36.09
N ARG A 155 -1.33 12.17 35.99
CA ARG A 155 -0.38 12.02 37.08
C ARG A 155 -0.73 13.09 38.12
N SER A 156 -1.50 12.74 39.14
CA SER A 156 -1.57 13.51 40.38
C SER A 156 -0.25 13.30 41.11
N VAL A 157 0.63 14.29 41.03
CA VAL A 157 1.85 14.39 41.84
C VAL A 157 1.42 14.63 43.28
N PRO A 158 1.82 13.80 44.26
CA PRO A 158 1.61 14.13 45.67
C PRO A 158 2.48 15.33 46.03
N GLN A 159 1.85 16.42 46.48
CA GLN A 159 2.55 17.49 47.18
C GLN A 159 2.99 16.96 48.55
N ALA A 160 4.30 16.91 48.75
CA ALA A 160 4.94 16.74 50.05
C ALA A 160 5.15 18.11 50.70
#